data_AF-A0A163GSR8-F1
#
_entry.id   AF-A0A163GSR8-F1
#
_cell.length_a   1.000
_cell.length_b   1.000
_cell.length_c   1.000
_cell.angle_alpha   90.00
_cell.angle_beta   90.00
_cell.angle_gamma   90.00
#
_symmetry.space_group_name_H-M   'P 1'
#
loop_
_entity.id
_entity.type
_entity.pdbx_description
1 polymer ?
#
loop_
_entity_poly.entity_id
_entity_poly.type
_entity_poly.pdbx_seq_one_letter_code
_entity_poly.pdbx_strand_id
1 'polypeptide(L)'
;MTEVKSIVPGLTAAGRRLEVFGQQTHRWRRLSDRLFDLREGIDAAEISLQSWQRKFNVQERQPIIYMQVLFGRLGCERVQATLKEIQVLTGSMRQDIDLIVGCALRARPGHSHTDEWLVEDCLKRIWRKTSWSHKFVLSVLRRAENLGTRLGCMHRKLTMLERFSDYHLEKEHPGIFLGLKRLPGRKSVLKPGDGRSGSVQIKLLDALSAQKDAEMLHKASGEDSRVHIGLSVPQIREQDFAFLLSLDGSTHEVLVHPVKIEAISGSSRVKSSLATAIPNLMQAKYKYDVCYVKPSSRSSNGFELSIPPTNLLSNLEFKYPLSTIFSDQNTRIGSQILYPQDQCAIAIGIARSSLRLLGSPWLDHLSSTNLRWRRTANRNHTIMLTRTHVKSQTTRALDSCLAAHKPRIHLSKHVHIFRVGLVLAELCFKTSIARIALDAATATVEVFLDGTEALGAMELAAEVERRTNVYLGNIVFSCLSALQDSDALGDEGIEGAYLADVIEEAERLDGVISTGAKWEAMGSGSSASGSLRGSVVSIPGGRW
;
A
#
# COMPACT_ATOMS: atom_id res chain seq x y z
N MET A 1 21.59 21.18 6.69
CA MET A 1 20.96 22.43 6.23
C MET A 1 21.60 23.00 4.96
N THR A 2 22.92 22.96 4.82
CA THR A 2 23.64 23.31 3.58
C THR A 2 23.27 22.41 2.39
N GLU A 3 22.77 21.20 2.64
CA GLU A 3 22.37 20.23 1.64
C GLU A 3 21.17 20.71 0.80
N VAL A 4 20.07 21.17 1.44
CA VAL A 4 18.86 21.67 0.74
C VAL A 4 19.18 22.84 -0.20
N LYS A 5 20.08 23.74 0.24
CA LYS A 5 20.55 24.89 -0.54
C LYS A 5 21.34 24.51 -1.79
N SER A 6 21.98 23.33 -1.80
CA SER A 6 22.65 22.82 -2.98
C SER A 6 21.72 22.03 -3.91
N ILE A 7 20.68 21.43 -3.33
CA ILE A 7 19.71 20.59 -4.05
C ILE A 7 18.80 21.43 -4.92
N VAL A 8 18.11 22.43 -4.36
CA VAL A 8 17.09 23.21 -5.09
C VAL A 8 17.69 23.93 -6.31
N PRO A 9 18.77 24.74 -6.19
CA PRO A 9 19.41 25.33 -7.36
C PRO A 9 20.00 24.29 -8.32
N GLY A 10 20.37 23.12 -7.80
CA GLY A 10 20.83 21.99 -8.59
C GLY A 10 19.73 21.43 -9.51
N LEU A 11 18.52 21.24 -8.97
CA LEU A 11 17.33 20.83 -9.71
C LEU A 11 16.88 21.90 -10.70
N THR A 12 16.84 23.17 -10.30
CA THR A 12 16.48 24.28 -11.21
C THR A 12 17.43 24.37 -12.40
N ALA A 13 18.74 24.26 -12.15
CA ALA A 13 19.74 24.28 -13.22
C ALA A 13 19.62 23.06 -14.15
N ALA A 14 19.32 21.88 -13.58
CA ALA A 14 19.06 20.66 -14.34
C ALA A 14 17.82 20.80 -15.25
N GLY A 15 16.71 21.28 -14.70
CA GLY A 15 15.46 21.51 -15.42
C GLY A 15 15.64 22.46 -16.61
N ARG A 16 16.28 23.62 -16.38
CA ARG A 16 16.57 24.60 -17.44
C ARG A 16 17.44 24.02 -18.58
N ARG A 17 18.47 23.24 -18.24
CA ARG A 17 19.34 22.61 -19.26
C ARG A 17 18.57 21.59 -20.11
N LEU A 18 17.70 20.79 -19.49
CA LEU A 18 16.85 19.84 -20.22
C LEU A 18 15.82 20.53 -21.09
N GLU A 19 15.23 21.64 -20.63
CA GLU A 19 14.27 22.42 -21.41
C GLU A 19 14.90 22.97 -22.69
N VAL A 20 16.06 23.65 -22.57
CA VAL A 20 16.79 24.18 -23.74
C VAL A 20 17.13 23.06 -24.73
N PHE A 21 17.60 21.91 -24.22
CA PHE A 21 17.94 20.77 -25.07
C PHE A 21 16.71 20.10 -25.70
N GLY A 22 15.59 20.01 -24.98
CA GLY A 22 14.31 19.51 -25.48
C GLY A 22 13.75 20.36 -26.62
N GLN A 23 13.81 21.69 -26.49
CA GLN A 23 13.41 22.63 -27.54
C GLN A 23 14.26 22.47 -28.81
N GLN A 24 15.58 22.28 -28.66
CA GLN A 24 16.49 22.08 -29.79
C GLN A 24 16.34 20.71 -30.47
N THR A 25 15.72 19.74 -29.81
CA THR A 25 15.48 18.38 -30.32
C THR A 25 14.04 18.10 -30.74
N HIS A 26 13.16 19.12 -30.78
CA HIS A 26 11.72 19.02 -31.09
C HIS A 26 11.38 18.24 -32.37
N ARG A 27 12.30 18.16 -33.34
CA ARG A 27 12.10 17.40 -34.59
C ARG A 27 12.08 15.89 -34.36
N TRP A 28 12.70 15.39 -33.28
CA TRP A 28 12.64 13.99 -32.87
C TRP A 28 11.57 13.81 -31.78
N ARG A 29 10.29 13.80 -32.17
CA ARG A 29 9.12 13.80 -31.24
C ARG A 29 9.29 12.89 -30.01
N ARG A 30 9.60 11.60 -30.22
CA ARG A 30 9.78 10.65 -29.10
C ARG A 30 10.88 11.05 -28.12
N LEU A 31 11.95 11.67 -28.61
CA LEU A 31 13.05 12.14 -27.78
C LEU A 31 12.67 13.45 -27.08
N SER A 32 12.07 14.40 -27.78
CA SER A 32 11.64 15.67 -27.17
C SER A 32 10.61 15.42 -26.07
N ASP A 33 9.59 14.60 -26.34
CA ASP A 33 8.52 14.29 -25.39
C ASP A 33 9.13 13.69 -24.11
N ARG A 34 10.04 12.72 -24.27
CA ARG A 34 10.73 12.09 -23.12
C ARG A 34 11.58 13.07 -22.32
N LEU A 35 12.25 14.02 -22.96
CA LEU A 35 13.04 15.04 -22.27
C LEU A 35 12.15 16.05 -21.53
N PHE A 36 11.00 16.40 -22.10
CA PHE A 36 10.00 17.25 -21.43
C PHE A 36 9.40 16.53 -20.22
N ASP A 37 9.02 15.26 -20.32
CA ASP A 37 8.54 14.46 -19.18
C ASP A 37 9.56 14.46 -18.03
N LEU A 38 10.85 14.30 -18.34
CA LEU A 38 11.91 14.30 -17.33
C LEU A 38 12.10 15.68 -16.69
N ARG A 39 11.94 16.76 -17.47
CA ARG A 39 11.98 18.14 -16.96
C ARG A 39 10.79 18.41 -16.03
N GLU A 40 9.58 18.04 -16.42
CA GLU A 40 8.39 18.18 -15.57
C GLU A 40 8.54 17.42 -14.26
N GLY A 41 9.10 16.21 -14.29
CA GLY A 41 9.37 15.46 -13.06
C GLY A 41 10.48 16.10 -12.19
N ILE A 42 11.50 16.73 -12.77
CA ILE A 42 12.50 17.50 -12.00
C ILE A 42 11.86 18.73 -11.34
N ASP A 43 11.00 19.44 -12.08
CA ASP A 43 10.27 20.60 -11.56
C ASP A 43 9.33 20.17 -10.41
N ALA A 44 8.63 19.04 -10.54
CA ALA A 44 7.81 18.47 -9.47
C ALA A 44 8.63 18.11 -8.22
N ALA A 45 9.83 17.53 -8.40
CA ALA A 45 10.73 17.22 -7.29
C ALA A 45 11.23 18.49 -6.59
N GLU A 46 11.56 19.55 -7.35
CA GLU A 46 11.93 20.86 -6.81
C GLU A 46 10.80 21.46 -5.96
N ILE A 47 9.58 21.51 -6.52
CA ILE A 47 8.40 22.05 -5.85
C ILE A 47 8.10 21.28 -4.57
N SER A 48 8.19 19.95 -4.60
CA SER A 48 7.95 19.07 -3.45
C SER A 48 8.94 19.37 -2.32
N LEU A 49 10.23 19.51 -2.64
CA LEU A 49 11.25 19.83 -1.64
C LEU A 49 11.08 21.25 -1.07
N GLN A 50 10.76 22.24 -1.90
CA GLN A 50 10.47 23.60 -1.46
C GLN A 50 9.21 23.66 -0.59
N SER A 51 8.19 22.87 -0.93
CA SER A 51 6.97 22.74 -0.14
C SER A 51 7.28 22.15 1.22
N TRP A 52 8.04 21.04 1.27
CA TRP A 52 8.51 20.44 2.51
C TRP A 52 9.29 21.44 3.38
N GLN A 53 10.24 22.18 2.78
CA GLN A 53 11.03 23.18 3.49
C GLN A 53 10.15 24.26 4.14
N ARG A 54 9.14 24.75 3.40
CA ARG A 54 8.16 25.74 3.89
C ARG A 54 7.27 25.14 4.97
N LYS A 55 6.79 23.90 4.80
CA LYS A 55 5.87 23.18 5.71
C LYS A 55 6.41 23.09 7.13
N PHE A 56 7.72 22.87 7.27
CA PHE A 56 8.38 22.71 8.58
C PHE A 56 9.24 23.93 8.99
N ASN A 57 9.18 25.01 8.21
CA ASN A 57 9.96 26.23 8.43
C ASN A 57 11.45 25.95 8.65
N VAL A 58 12.02 25.07 7.83
CA VAL A 58 13.42 24.63 7.94
C VAL A 58 14.30 25.67 7.25
N GLN A 59 14.88 26.59 8.05
CA GLN A 59 15.63 27.75 7.56
C GLN A 59 17.15 27.54 7.63
N GLU A 60 17.89 28.14 6.68
CA GLU A 60 19.34 27.96 6.48
C GLU A 60 20.21 28.17 7.74
N ARG A 61 19.81 29.09 8.63
CA ARG A 61 20.59 29.49 9.82
C ARG A 61 20.07 28.91 11.13
N GLN A 62 19.04 28.05 11.06
CA GLN A 62 18.52 27.45 12.28
C GLN A 62 19.52 26.41 12.82
N PRO A 63 19.78 26.41 14.13
CA PRO A 63 20.65 25.41 14.74
C PRO A 63 20.04 24.01 14.54
N ILE A 64 20.89 22.98 14.43
CA ILE A 64 20.45 21.57 14.34
C ILE A 64 19.49 21.21 15.49
N ILE A 65 19.66 21.88 16.63
CA ILE A 65 18.79 21.82 17.81
C ILE A 65 17.32 22.06 17.44
N TYR A 66 17.01 22.95 16.49
CA TYR A 66 15.62 23.18 16.06
C TYR A 66 15.00 21.93 15.42
N MET A 67 15.73 21.24 14.54
CA MET A 67 15.25 19.98 13.94
C MET A 67 15.19 18.85 14.97
N GLN A 68 16.11 18.81 15.93
CA GLN A 68 16.07 17.86 17.04
C GLN A 68 14.88 18.12 17.98
N VAL A 69 14.51 19.38 18.19
CA VAL A 69 13.32 19.74 18.96
C VAL A 69 12.06 19.35 18.19
N LEU A 70 12.02 19.56 16.87
CA LEU A 70 10.84 19.22 16.06
C LEU A 70 10.61 17.72 15.86
N PHE A 71 11.67 16.95 15.62
CA PHE A 71 11.58 15.55 15.19
C PHE A 71 12.27 14.58 16.15
N GLY A 72 12.75 15.06 17.29
CA GLY A 72 13.59 14.27 18.19
C GLY A 72 14.97 14.01 17.60
N ARG A 73 15.83 13.36 18.38
CA ARG A 73 17.20 13.03 17.94
C ARG A 73 17.19 12.04 16.77
N LEU A 74 16.46 10.94 16.92
CA LEU A 74 16.38 9.89 15.91
C LEU A 74 15.76 10.40 14.60
N GLY A 75 14.67 11.17 14.68
CA GLY A 75 14.02 11.74 13.50
C GLY A 75 14.89 12.75 12.78
N CYS A 76 15.60 13.61 13.52
CA CYS A 76 16.57 14.53 12.93
C CYS A 76 17.69 13.78 12.18
N GLU A 77 18.24 12.70 12.74
CA GLU A 77 19.28 11.89 12.10
C GLU A 77 18.77 11.26 10.79
N ARG A 78 17.55 10.68 10.80
CA ARG A 78 16.92 10.07 9.61
C ARG A 78 16.59 11.09 8.52
N VAL A 79 16.05 12.25 8.89
CA VAL A 79 15.75 13.35 7.95
C VAL A 79 17.05 13.88 7.32
N GLN A 80 18.11 14.08 8.10
CA GLN A 80 19.40 14.52 7.56
C GLN A 80 20.05 13.50 6.63
N ALA A 81 19.99 12.21 6.97
CA ALA A 81 20.48 11.14 6.10
C ALA A 81 19.74 11.15 4.74
N THR A 82 18.41 11.24 4.77
CA THR A 82 17.57 11.29 3.56
C THR A 82 17.91 12.52 2.70
N LEU A 83 18.11 13.70 3.31
CA LEU A 83 18.50 14.91 2.60
C LEU A 83 19.88 14.80 1.92
N LYS A 84 20.84 14.12 2.56
CA LYS A 84 22.16 13.84 1.96
C LYS A 84 22.05 12.92 0.76
N GLU A 85 21.21 11.89 0.84
CA GLU A 85 20.95 10.99 -0.30
C GLU A 85 20.31 11.73 -1.48
N ILE A 86 19.33 12.60 -1.22
CA ILE A 86 18.72 13.49 -2.22
C ILE A 86 19.79 14.40 -2.85
N GLN A 87 20.74 14.91 -2.07
CA GLN A 87 21.84 15.72 -2.59
C GLN A 87 22.75 14.93 -3.55
N VAL A 88 23.16 13.72 -3.16
CA VAL A 88 23.96 12.83 -4.00
C VAL A 88 23.23 12.50 -5.31
N LEU A 89 21.93 12.17 -5.23
CA LEU A 89 21.10 11.90 -6.40
C LEU A 89 21.00 13.14 -7.31
N THR A 90 20.82 14.34 -6.74
CA THR A 90 20.74 15.58 -7.50
C THR A 90 22.05 15.85 -8.26
N GLY A 91 23.20 15.69 -7.60
CA GLY A 91 24.50 15.83 -8.26
C GLY A 91 24.69 14.83 -9.40
N SER A 92 24.28 13.58 -9.16
CA SER A 92 24.32 12.50 -10.15
C SER A 92 23.40 12.75 -11.36
N MET A 93 22.20 13.29 -11.13
CA MET A 93 21.28 13.67 -12.22
C MET A 93 21.83 14.82 -13.05
N ARG A 94 22.47 15.82 -12.42
CA ARG A 94 23.13 16.92 -13.15
C ARG A 94 24.23 16.39 -14.07
N GLN A 95 25.04 15.45 -13.59
CA GLN A 95 26.06 14.79 -14.40
C GLN A 95 25.44 14.03 -15.60
N ASP A 96 24.33 13.33 -15.40
CA ASP A 96 23.64 12.64 -16.50
C ASP A 96 23.09 13.61 -17.55
N ILE A 97 22.52 14.73 -17.12
CA ILE A 97 22.04 15.78 -18.01
C ILE A 97 23.22 16.38 -18.77
N ASP A 98 24.32 16.67 -18.09
CA ASP A 98 25.54 17.19 -18.71
C ASP A 98 26.16 16.18 -19.68
N LEU A 99 26.01 14.88 -19.42
CA LEU A 99 26.41 13.83 -20.35
C LEU A 99 25.44 13.74 -21.54
N ILE A 100 24.13 13.83 -21.33
CA ILE A 100 23.12 13.89 -22.40
C ILE A 100 23.43 15.05 -23.34
N VAL A 101 23.67 16.24 -22.78
CA VAL A 101 23.98 17.47 -23.53
C VAL A 101 25.40 17.41 -24.12
N GLY A 102 26.41 17.01 -23.35
CA GLY A 102 27.82 17.01 -23.78
C GLY A 102 28.17 15.93 -24.81
N CYS A 103 27.66 14.70 -24.64
CA CYS A 103 27.87 13.65 -25.64
C CYS A 103 27.02 13.87 -26.90
N ALA A 104 25.87 14.54 -26.79
CA ALA A 104 25.08 14.95 -27.95
C ALA A 104 25.84 15.90 -28.89
N LEU A 105 26.75 16.70 -28.34
CA LEU A 105 27.37 17.82 -29.06
C LEU A 105 28.85 17.64 -29.36
N ARG A 106 29.49 16.58 -28.83
CA ARG A 106 30.96 16.39 -28.84
C ARG A 106 31.72 17.64 -28.37
N ALA A 107 31.08 18.52 -27.62
CA ALA A 107 31.68 19.72 -27.05
C ALA A 107 32.39 19.32 -25.76
N ARG A 108 33.63 19.76 -25.57
CA ARG A 108 34.38 19.51 -24.34
C ARG A 108 33.57 20.01 -23.14
N PRO A 109 33.39 19.20 -22.08
CA PRO A 109 32.71 19.65 -20.87
C PRO A 109 33.65 20.63 -20.16
N GLY A 110 33.28 21.92 -20.11
CA GLY A 110 34.10 22.90 -19.41
C GLY A 110 33.79 24.37 -19.64
N HIS A 111 32.83 24.75 -20.49
CA HIS A 111 32.44 26.15 -20.66
C HIS A 111 30.99 26.30 -20.23
N SER A 112 30.77 27.14 -19.22
CA SER A 112 29.49 27.37 -18.52
C SER A 112 28.43 28.08 -19.36
N HIS A 113 28.72 28.33 -20.63
CA HIS A 113 27.79 28.79 -21.65
C HIS A 113 27.98 27.89 -22.87
N THR A 114 27.14 26.88 -23.00
CA THR A 114 26.96 26.19 -24.28
C THR A 114 26.42 27.24 -25.24
N ASP A 115 27.24 27.75 -26.16
CA ASP A 115 26.77 28.64 -27.22
C ASP A 115 25.61 27.95 -27.94
N GLU A 116 24.39 28.42 -27.71
CA GLU A 116 23.15 27.83 -28.25
C GLU A 116 23.23 27.64 -29.76
N TRP A 117 23.93 28.55 -30.43
CA TRP A 117 24.20 28.50 -31.87
C TRP A 117 25.09 27.31 -32.29
N LEU A 118 26.17 27.02 -31.54
CA LEU A 118 27.03 25.86 -31.79
C LEU A 118 26.28 24.55 -31.56
N VAL A 119 25.41 24.54 -30.56
CA VAL A 119 24.53 23.41 -30.25
C VAL A 119 23.58 23.13 -31.42
N GLU A 120 22.92 24.18 -31.91
CA GLU A 120 21.98 24.09 -33.02
C GLU A 120 22.66 23.65 -34.34
N ASP A 121 23.86 24.16 -34.64
CA ASP A 121 24.61 23.77 -35.85
C ASP A 121 25.05 22.29 -35.79
N CYS A 122 25.54 21.81 -34.65
CA CYS A 122 25.87 20.41 -34.44
C CYS A 122 24.66 19.48 -34.63
N LEU A 123 23.50 19.84 -34.07
CA LEU A 123 22.26 19.09 -34.24
C LEU A 123 21.78 19.10 -35.70
N LYS A 124 21.90 20.23 -36.41
CA LYS A 124 21.62 20.32 -37.86
C LYS A 124 22.51 19.38 -38.68
N ARG A 125 23.80 19.25 -38.34
CA ARG A 125 24.73 18.31 -39.02
C ARG A 125 24.37 16.85 -38.77
N ILE A 126 24.03 16.51 -37.53
CA ILE A 126 23.57 15.16 -37.15
C ILE A 126 22.28 14.81 -37.88
N TRP A 127 21.37 15.77 -38.00
CA TRP A 127 20.10 15.61 -38.70
C TRP A 127 20.27 15.28 -40.19
N ARG A 128 21.21 15.92 -40.89
CA ARG A 128 21.46 15.68 -42.33
C ARG A 128 21.92 14.26 -42.66
N LYS A 129 22.41 13.48 -41.68
CA LYS A 129 22.87 12.10 -41.85
C LYS A 129 21.97 11.14 -41.06
N THR A 130 21.10 10.41 -41.77
CA THR A 130 20.11 9.49 -41.18
C THR A 130 20.71 8.47 -40.21
N SER A 131 21.85 7.87 -40.56
CA SER A 131 22.53 6.89 -39.70
C SER A 131 23.10 7.48 -38.41
N TRP A 132 23.54 8.75 -38.44
CA TRP A 132 24.03 9.46 -37.26
C TRP A 132 22.87 9.96 -36.40
N SER A 133 21.80 10.43 -37.03
CA SER A 133 20.55 10.81 -36.36
C SER A 133 19.94 9.64 -35.59
N HIS A 134 19.84 8.46 -36.20
CA HIS A 134 19.30 7.28 -35.52
C HIS A 134 20.15 6.84 -34.32
N LYS A 135 21.49 6.77 -34.48
CA LYS A 135 22.42 6.44 -33.39
C LYS A 135 22.37 7.46 -32.25
N PHE A 136 22.26 8.74 -32.59
CA PHE A 136 22.09 9.83 -31.63
C PHE A 136 20.82 9.65 -30.81
N VAL A 137 19.66 9.49 -31.47
CA VAL A 137 18.36 9.35 -30.79
C VAL A 137 18.37 8.17 -29.83
N LEU A 138 18.84 6.99 -30.25
CA LEU A 138 18.91 5.81 -29.37
C LEU A 138 19.87 6.01 -28.19
N SER A 139 21.01 6.66 -28.41
CA SER A 139 21.98 6.93 -27.34
C SER A 139 21.42 7.87 -26.28
N VAL A 140 20.73 8.92 -26.70
CA VAL A 140 20.10 9.88 -25.80
C VAL A 140 18.91 9.24 -25.08
N LEU A 141 18.05 8.49 -25.78
CA LEU A 141 16.92 7.79 -25.16
C LEU A 141 17.36 6.83 -24.06
N ARG A 142 18.41 6.02 -24.28
CA ARG A 142 18.96 5.13 -23.24
C ARG A 142 19.45 5.88 -22.01
N ARG A 143 20.01 7.09 -22.18
CA ARG A 143 20.43 7.94 -21.06
C ARG A 143 19.26 8.61 -20.36
N ALA A 144 18.24 9.01 -21.13
CA ALA A 144 16.98 9.53 -20.60
C ALA A 144 16.21 8.45 -19.80
N GLU A 145 16.33 7.17 -20.17
CA GLU A 145 15.84 6.05 -19.36
C GLU A 145 16.57 5.97 -18.01
N ASN A 146 17.91 6.00 -18.00
CA ASN A 146 18.69 6.01 -16.76
C ASN A 146 18.36 7.20 -15.86
N LEU A 147 18.23 8.40 -16.46
CA LEU A 147 17.82 9.61 -15.75
C LEU A 147 16.40 9.46 -15.18
N GLY A 148 15.49 8.84 -15.91
CA GLY A 148 14.15 8.50 -15.44
C GLY A 148 14.15 7.57 -14.23
N THR A 149 15.02 6.55 -14.21
CA THR A 149 15.20 5.68 -13.04
C THR A 149 15.70 6.46 -11.83
N ARG A 150 16.68 7.35 -12.00
CA ARG A 150 17.19 8.22 -10.92
C ARG A 150 16.13 9.20 -10.42
N LEU A 151 15.35 9.78 -11.34
CA LEU A 151 14.23 10.66 -11.00
C LEU A 151 13.15 9.92 -10.21
N GLY A 152 12.85 8.66 -10.55
CA GLY A 152 11.98 7.80 -9.75
C GLY A 152 12.51 7.59 -8.33
N CYS A 153 13.82 7.33 -8.19
CA CYS A 153 14.47 7.23 -6.87
C CYS A 153 14.39 8.54 -6.08
N MET A 154 14.57 9.69 -6.74
CA MET A 154 14.43 11.02 -6.14
C MET A 154 13.03 11.23 -5.54
N HIS A 155 11.98 10.94 -6.31
CA HIS A 155 10.60 11.08 -5.84
C HIS A 155 10.33 10.16 -4.64
N ARG A 156 10.80 8.92 -4.67
CA ARG A 156 10.71 7.99 -3.53
C ARG A 156 11.36 8.58 -2.28
N LYS A 157 12.57 9.15 -2.39
CA LYS A 157 13.29 9.75 -1.26
C LYS A 157 12.62 11.03 -0.75
N LEU A 158 11.99 11.83 -1.61
CA LEU A 158 11.17 12.98 -1.21
C LEU A 158 9.92 12.56 -0.45
N THR A 159 9.21 11.52 -0.91
CA THR A 159 8.07 10.93 -0.19
C THR A 159 8.50 10.36 1.15
N MET A 160 9.65 9.68 1.23
CA MET A 160 10.23 9.23 2.50
C MET A 160 10.56 10.40 3.44
N LEU A 161 11.13 11.49 2.92
CA LEU A 161 11.47 12.68 3.69
C LEU A 161 10.21 13.27 4.35
N GLU A 162 9.11 13.39 3.60
CA GLU A 162 7.84 13.86 4.13
C GLU A 162 7.28 12.90 5.19
N ARG A 163 7.29 11.59 4.92
CA ARG A 163 6.80 10.56 5.86
C ARG A 163 7.59 10.50 7.16
N PHE A 164 8.92 10.56 7.10
CA PHE A 164 9.76 10.62 8.31
C PHE A 164 9.46 11.88 9.11
N SER A 165 9.33 13.02 8.44
CA SER A 165 9.05 14.29 9.10
C SER A 165 7.69 14.26 9.80
N ASP A 166 6.66 13.70 9.14
CA ASP A 166 5.32 13.60 9.70
C ASP A 166 5.27 12.62 10.88
N TYR A 167 5.85 11.42 10.73
CA TYR A 167 5.88 10.40 11.78
C TYR A 167 6.64 10.85 13.04
N HIS A 168 7.82 11.44 12.89
CA HIS A 168 8.60 11.88 14.04
C HIS A 168 8.01 13.14 14.69
N LEU A 169 7.36 14.02 13.92
CA LEU A 169 6.63 15.15 14.47
C LEU A 169 5.41 14.69 15.29
N GLU A 170 4.68 13.68 14.79
CA GLU A 170 3.53 13.09 15.49
C GLU A 170 3.96 12.48 16.84
N LYS A 171 5.08 11.74 16.84
CA LYS A 171 5.63 11.09 18.03
C LYS A 171 6.09 12.09 19.10
N GLU A 172 6.80 13.15 18.69
CA GLU A 172 7.37 14.13 19.63
C GLU A 172 6.35 15.19 20.06
N HIS A 173 5.41 15.56 19.17
CA HIS A 173 4.46 16.66 19.39
C HIS A 173 3.03 16.30 19.00
N PRO A 174 2.39 15.30 19.64
CA PRO A 174 1.05 14.83 19.26
C PRO A 174 0.00 15.95 19.31
N GLY A 175 0.08 16.87 20.28
CA GLY A 175 -0.85 18.00 20.40
C GLY A 175 -0.74 19.04 19.28
N ILE A 176 0.47 19.29 18.78
CA ILE A 176 0.72 20.21 17.66
C ILE A 176 0.36 19.53 16.34
N PHE A 177 0.66 18.23 16.24
CA PHE A 177 0.32 17.41 15.08
C PHE A 177 -1.20 17.39 14.82
N LEU A 178 -2.02 17.25 15.87
CA LEU A 178 -3.49 17.31 15.76
C LEU A 178 -4.03 18.66 15.28
N GLY A 179 -3.34 19.77 15.59
CA GLY A 179 -3.73 21.13 15.22
C GLY A 179 -3.33 21.55 13.80
N LEU A 180 -2.34 20.88 13.20
CA LEU A 180 -1.92 21.11 11.82
C LEU A 180 -2.97 20.51 10.87
N LYS A 181 -3.91 21.33 10.37
CA LYS A 181 -4.79 20.96 9.26
C LYS A 181 -3.93 20.54 8.05
N ARG A 182 -3.78 19.24 7.84
CA ARG A 182 -3.10 18.66 6.66
C ARG A 182 -4.04 17.77 5.86
N LEU A 183 -3.64 17.57 4.60
CA LEU A 183 -4.27 16.75 3.56
C LEU A 183 -4.59 15.33 4.07
N PRO A 184 -5.60 14.66 3.50
CA PRO A 184 -6.17 13.42 4.05
C PRO A 184 -5.16 12.27 4.05
N GLY A 185 -5.11 11.49 5.14
CA GLY A 185 -4.33 10.24 5.19
C GLY A 185 -3.80 9.83 6.57
N ARG A 186 -3.83 10.69 7.59
CA ARG A 186 -3.54 10.25 8.97
C ARG A 186 -4.13 11.24 9.96
N LYS A 187 -5.27 10.88 10.52
CA LYS A 187 -5.84 11.51 11.71
C LYS A 187 -6.44 10.42 12.57
N SER A 188 -5.74 10.01 13.63
CA SER A 188 -6.37 9.54 14.87
C SER A 188 -5.34 9.21 15.96
N VAL A 189 -4.99 10.19 16.78
CA VAL A 189 -4.77 9.88 18.20
C VAL A 189 -6.15 9.93 18.85
N LEU A 190 -6.69 8.77 19.22
CA LEU A 190 -7.90 8.68 20.02
C LEU A 190 -7.69 9.45 21.33
N LYS A 191 -8.27 10.64 21.46
CA LYS A 191 -8.44 11.27 22.76
C LYS A 191 -9.48 10.48 23.55
N PRO A 192 -9.21 10.10 24.82
CA PRO A 192 -10.24 9.57 25.70
C PRO A 192 -11.23 10.70 26.02
N GLY A 193 -12.38 10.73 25.34
CA GLY A 193 -13.44 11.72 25.58
C GLY A 193 -14.36 12.03 24.40
N ASP A 194 -13.97 11.73 23.15
CA ASP A 194 -14.85 11.95 22.00
C ASP A 194 -15.84 10.80 21.84
N GLY A 195 -17.13 11.08 21.60
CA GLY A 195 -18.18 10.08 21.37
C GLY A 195 -17.92 9.07 20.22
N ARG A 196 -16.84 9.28 19.45
CA ARG A 196 -16.27 8.29 18.51
C ARG A 196 -15.67 7.06 19.21
N SER A 197 -15.18 7.20 20.45
CA SER A 197 -14.61 6.12 21.25
C SER A 197 -15.61 4.96 21.47
N GLY A 198 -16.90 5.27 21.64
CA GLY A 198 -17.94 4.25 21.75
C GLY A 198 -18.13 3.42 20.48
N SER A 199 -18.11 4.05 19.30
CA SER A 199 -18.22 3.34 18.02
C SER A 199 -17.00 2.46 17.71
N VAL A 200 -15.80 2.93 18.08
CA VAL A 200 -14.55 2.18 17.95
C VAL A 200 -14.57 0.97 18.89
N GLN A 201 -15.06 1.15 20.12
CA GLN A 201 -15.17 0.08 21.09
C GLN A 201 -16.17 -1.02 20.66
N ILE A 202 -17.29 -0.64 20.03
CA ILE A 202 -18.25 -1.59 19.45
C ILE A 202 -17.61 -2.37 18.30
N LYS A 203 -17.00 -1.68 17.32
CA LYS A 203 -16.30 -2.33 16.20
C LYS A 203 -15.21 -3.30 16.69
N LEU A 204 -14.48 -2.93 17.74
CA LEU A 204 -13.46 -3.77 18.35
C LEU A 204 -14.07 -5.00 19.05
N LEU A 205 -15.17 -4.84 19.78
CA LEU A 205 -15.90 -5.95 20.41
C LEU A 205 -16.43 -6.94 19.37
N ASP A 206 -17.01 -6.44 18.28
CA ASP A 206 -17.50 -7.26 17.17
C ASP A 206 -16.35 -8.03 16.50
N ALA A 207 -15.21 -7.36 16.28
CA ALA A 207 -14.01 -7.98 15.76
C ALA A 207 -13.48 -9.08 16.69
N LEU A 208 -13.41 -8.83 18.01
CA LEU A 208 -12.97 -9.81 19.00
C LEU A 208 -13.90 -11.03 19.07
N SER A 209 -15.22 -10.84 18.91
CA SER A 209 -16.17 -11.95 18.79
C SER A 209 -15.89 -12.77 17.54
N ALA A 210 -15.77 -12.11 16.39
CA ALA A 210 -15.51 -12.76 15.11
C ALA A 210 -14.15 -13.49 15.07
N GLN A 211 -13.14 -13.00 15.79
CA GLN A 211 -11.84 -13.68 15.95
C GLN A 211 -11.99 -15.02 16.68
N LYS A 212 -12.77 -15.06 17.76
CA LYS A 212 -13.07 -16.31 18.48
C LYS A 212 -13.82 -17.30 17.59
N ASP A 213 -14.79 -16.80 16.82
CA ASP A 213 -15.54 -17.61 15.88
C ASP A 213 -14.65 -18.17 14.77
N ALA A 214 -13.77 -17.35 14.19
CA ALA A 214 -12.79 -17.76 13.19
C ALA A 214 -11.84 -18.85 13.72
N GLU A 215 -11.37 -18.73 14.97
CA GLU A 215 -10.54 -19.74 15.62
C GLU A 215 -11.29 -21.06 15.85
N MET A 216 -12.55 -20.99 16.32
CA MET A 216 -13.41 -22.17 16.48
C MET A 216 -13.69 -22.85 15.13
N LEU A 217 -13.92 -22.06 14.08
CA LEU A 217 -14.11 -22.57 12.72
C LEU A 217 -12.86 -23.24 12.16
N HIS A 218 -11.69 -22.67 12.42
CA HIS A 218 -10.43 -23.30 12.03
C HIS A 218 -10.30 -24.70 12.65
N LYS A 219 -10.59 -24.83 13.95
CA LYS A 219 -10.60 -26.13 14.66
C LYS A 219 -11.63 -27.09 14.08
N ALA A 220 -12.82 -26.61 13.73
CA ALA A 220 -13.90 -27.42 13.16
C ALA A 220 -13.61 -27.93 11.73
N SER A 221 -12.69 -27.28 11.02
CA SER A 221 -12.36 -27.56 9.62
C SER A 221 -11.42 -28.76 9.41
N GLY A 222 -10.72 -29.22 10.45
CA GLY A 222 -9.71 -30.30 10.34
C GLY A 222 -8.43 -29.87 9.61
N GLU A 223 -7.39 -30.72 9.59
CA GLU A 223 -6.06 -30.40 8.99
C GLU A 223 -5.88 -30.90 7.54
N ASP A 224 -6.62 -31.93 7.12
CA ASP A 224 -6.34 -32.67 5.86
C ASP A 224 -7.12 -32.19 4.63
N SER A 225 -8.06 -31.25 4.76
CA SER A 225 -8.88 -30.79 3.63
C SER A 225 -8.34 -29.49 3.03
N ARG A 226 -8.35 -29.34 1.69
CA ARG A 226 -8.20 -28.01 1.08
C ARG A 226 -9.42 -27.19 1.45
N VAL A 227 -9.24 -26.31 2.43
CA VAL A 227 -10.28 -25.39 2.90
C VAL A 227 -9.97 -23.98 2.42
N HIS A 228 -10.99 -23.32 1.89
CA HIS A 228 -10.92 -21.93 1.50
C HIS A 228 -11.94 -21.13 2.31
N ILE A 229 -11.52 -19.95 2.75
CA ILE A 229 -12.35 -18.97 3.45
C ILE A 229 -12.51 -17.73 2.57
N GLY A 230 -13.73 -17.21 2.47
CA GLY A 230 -13.98 -15.91 1.88
C GLY A 230 -13.49 -14.80 2.81
N LEU A 231 -12.57 -13.96 2.34
CA LEU A 231 -12.14 -12.77 3.06
C LEU A 231 -13.16 -11.65 2.85
N SER A 232 -13.27 -11.18 1.61
CA SER A 232 -14.24 -10.17 1.20
C SER A 232 -15.27 -10.84 0.30
N VAL A 233 -16.51 -10.98 0.79
CA VAL A 233 -17.62 -11.58 0.04
C VAL A 233 -18.83 -10.64 0.13
N PRO A 234 -19.07 -9.79 -0.87
CA PRO A 234 -20.11 -8.74 -0.82
C PRO A 234 -21.54 -9.25 -0.61
N GLN A 235 -21.79 -10.54 -0.86
CA GLN A 235 -23.12 -11.16 -0.81
C GLN A 235 -23.50 -11.71 0.56
N ILE A 236 -22.58 -11.75 1.53
CA ILE A 236 -22.82 -12.31 2.88
C ILE A 236 -22.86 -11.19 3.92
N ARG A 237 -23.44 -11.46 5.09
CA ARG A 237 -23.43 -10.51 6.21
C ARG A 237 -22.03 -10.40 6.80
N GLU A 238 -21.72 -9.27 7.43
CA GLU A 238 -20.38 -9.01 8.00
C GLU A 238 -19.96 -10.03 9.07
N GLN A 239 -20.90 -10.66 9.76
CA GLN A 239 -20.66 -11.68 10.79
C GLN A 239 -20.57 -13.10 10.22
N ASP A 240 -21.04 -13.31 8.98
CA ASP A 240 -21.08 -14.63 8.35
C ASP A 240 -19.71 -14.97 7.75
N PHE A 241 -19.46 -16.28 7.57
CA PHE A 241 -18.30 -16.79 6.87
C PHE A 241 -18.75 -17.60 5.65
N ALA A 242 -18.11 -17.36 4.50
CA ALA A 242 -18.26 -18.23 3.33
C ALA A 242 -17.08 -19.20 3.25
N PHE A 243 -17.37 -20.46 3.01
CA PHE A 243 -16.37 -21.52 2.91
C PHE A 243 -16.52 -22.33 1.63
N LEU A 244 -15.39 -22.76 1.09
CA LEU A 244 -15.30 -23.78 0.05
C LEU A 244 -14.41 -24.91 0.59
N LEU A 245 -14.94 -26.12 0.65
CA LEU A 245 -14.22 -27.29 1.16
C LEU A 245 -14.16 -28.37 0.10
N SER A 246 -12.98 -28.95 -0.09
CA SER A 246 -12.83 -30.18 -0.88
C SER A 246 -13.01 -31.40 0.02
N LEU A 247 -14.09 -32.16 -0.17
CA LEU A 247 -14.37 -33.43 0.51
C LEU A 247 -14.52 -34.53 -0.55
N ASP A 248 -13.82 -35.64 -0.39
CA ASP A 248 -13.92 -36.83 -1.27
C ASP A 248 -13.81 -36.52 -2.78
N GLY A 249 -12.96 -35.56 -3.14
CA GLY A 249 -12.73 -35.13 -4.53
C GLY A 249 -13.79 -34.17 -5.11
N SER A 250 -14.81 -33.80 -4.34
CA SER A 250 -15.83 -32.80 -4.70
C SER A 250 -15.68 -31.53 -3.88
N THR A 251 -15.92 -30.37 -4.49
CA THR A 251 -15.92 -29.09 -3.77
C THR A 251 -17.33 -28.67 -3.37
N HIS A 252 -17.47 -28.36 -2.07
CA HIS A 252 -18.72 -27.98 -1.46
C HIS A 252 -18.62 -26.56 -0.93
N GLU A 253 -19.57 -25.74 -1.34
CA GLU A 253 -19.68 -24.36 -0.90
C GLU A 253 -20.74 -24.24 0.20
N VAL A 254 -20.38 -23.63 1.32
CA VAL A 254 -21.26 -23.49 2.49
C VAL A 254 -21.18 -22.10 3.10
N LEU A 255 -22.32 -21.57 3.53
CA LEU A 255 -22.44 -20.37 4.32
C LEU A 255 -22.53 -20.77 5.80
N VAL A 256 -21.76 -20.07 6.62
CA VAL A 256 -21.58 -20.38 8.04
C VAL A 256 -21.97 -19.16 8.86
N HIS A 257 -23.02 -19.30 9.66
CA HIS A 257 -23.54 -18.25 10.53
C HIS A 257 -23.23 -18.59 12.00
N PRO A 258 -22.48 -17.74 12.74
CA PRO A 258 -22.23 -17.96 14.17
C PRO A 258 -23.52 -17.89 14.99
N VAL A 259 -23.79 -18.90 15.81
CA VAL A 259 -25.00 -18.99 16.64
C VAL A 259 -24.71 -19.58 18.02
N LYS A 260 -25.56 -19.26 19.01
CA LYS A 260 -25.57 -19.96 20.30
C LYS A 260 -26.52 -21.15 20.26
N ILE A 261 -25.97 -22.33 20.46
CA ILE A 261 -26.67 -23.61 20.47
C ILE A 261 -26.94 -23.99 21.93
N GLU A 262 -28.07 -23.52 22.45
CA GLU A 262 -28.61 -23.89 23.76
C GLU A 262 -29.45 -25.15 23.60
N ALA A 263 -28.89 -26.29 24.01
CA ALA A 263 -29.52 -27.63 24.06
C ALA A 263 -30.57 -27.91 22.96
N ILE A 264 -30.13 -28.20 21.73
CA ILE A 264 -31.04 -28.67 20.68
C ILE A 264 -31.56 -30.06 21.04
N SER A 265 -32.88 -30.19 21.17
CA SER A 265 -33.64 -31.44 21.28
C SER A 265 -33.50 -32.27 19.99
N GLY A 266 -32.33 -32.87 19.77
CA GLY A 266 -32.05 -33.70 18.60
C GLY A 266 -30.55 -33.81 18.31
N SER A 267 -29.88 -34.80 18.94
CA SER A 267 -28.44 -35.04 18.78
C SER A 267 -28.00 -35.37 17.34
N SER A 268 -28.93 -35.73 16.46
CA SER A 268 -28.63 -36.07 15.06
C SER A 268 -28.34 -34.85 14.17
N ARG A 269 -28.84 -33.66 14.53
CA ARG A 269 -28.70 -32.41 13.74
C ARG A 269 -27.46 -31.59 14.08
N VAL A 270 -26.82 -31.88 15.22
CA VAL A 270 -25.63 -31.19 15.70
C VAL A 270 -24.41 -32.09 15.48
N LYS A 271 -23.43 -31.61 14.72
CA LYS A 271 -22.20 -32.33 14.39
C LYS A 271 -21.00 -31.66 15.06
N SER A 272 -19.92 -32.41 15.25
CA SER A 272 -18.70 -31.91 15.89
C SER A 272 -17.70 -31.29 14.91
N SER A 273 -17.81 -31.59 13.61
CA SER A 273 -16.86 -31.11 12.58
C SER A 273 -17.56 -30.74 11.28
N LEU A 274 -16.94 -29.87 10.48
CA LEU A 274 -17.44 -29.50 9.15
C LEU A 274 -17.45 -30.72 8.21
N ALA A 275 -16.42 -31.56 8.27
CA ALA A 275 -16.31 -32.77 7.44
C ALA A 275 -17.49 -33.74 7.64
N THR A 276 -18.08 -33.80 8.84
CA THR A 276 -19.27 -34.63 9.10
C THR A 276 -20.57 -33.89 8.87
N ALA A 277 -20.59 -32.57 8.99
CA ALA A 277 -21.78 -31.74 8.80
C ALA A 277 -22.14 -31.54 7.33
N ILE A 278 -21.15 -31.31 6.47
CA ILE A 278 -21.36 -30.98 5.05
C ILE A 278 -22.03 -32.13 4.29
N PRO A 279 -21.60 -33.41 4.38
CA PRO A 279 -22.30 -34.50 3.70
C PRO A 279 -23.77 -34.62 4.13
N ASN A 280 -24.06 -34.41 5.42
CA ASN A 280 -25.43 -34.42 5.93
C ASN A 280 -26.26 -33.25 5.40
N LEU A 281 -25.66 -32.08 5.26
CA LEU A 281 -26.29 -30.91 4.64
C LEU A 281 -26.59 -31.15 3.15
N MET A 282 -25.67 -31.79 2.42
CA MET A 282 -25.83 -32.09 0.99
C MET A 282 -26.88 -33.18 0.71
N GLN A 283 -27.07 -34.12 1.66
CA GLN A 283 -28.09 -35.17 1.56
C GLN A 283 -29.48 -34.70 2.01
N ALA A 284 -29.59 -33.50 2.57
CA ALA A 284 -30.84 -32.99 3.09
C ALA A 284 -31.86 -32.75 1.95
N LYS A 285 -33.11 -33.20 2.15
CA LYS A 285 -34.13 -33.22 1.08
C LYS A 285 -34.65 -31.83 0.75
N TYR A 286 -34.55 -30.87 1.66
CA TYR A 286 -35.05 -29.52 1.44
C TYR A 286 -33.89 -28.52 1.33
N LYS A 287 -34.03 -27.58 0.39
CA LYS A 287 -33.05 -26.50 0.13
C LYS A 287 -32.82 -25.58 1.36
N TYR A 288 -33.69 -25.65 2.36
CA TYR A 288 -33.63 -24.88 3.61
C TYR A 288 -33.26 -25.73 4.83
N ASP A 289 -32.86 -27.00 4.64
CA ASP A 289 -32.41 -27.81 5.77
C ASP A 289 -31.10 -27.23 6.30
N VAL A 290 -31.12 -26.91 7.59
CA VAL A 290 -30.02 -26.30 8.32
C VAL A 290 -29.28 -27.37 9.09
N CYS A 291 -27.94 -27.39 9.01
CA CYS A 291 -27.10 -28.26 9.82
C CYS A 291 -26.36 -27.43 10.87
N TYR A 292 -26.22 -27.95 12.08
CA TYR A 292 -25.52 -27.24 13.15
C TYR A 292 -24.17 -27.90 13.43
N VAL A 293 -23.14 -27.08 13.63
CA VAL A 293 -21.81 -27.52 14.05
C VAL A 293 -21.47 -26.95 15.41
N LYS A 294 -21.10 -27.83 16.32
CA LYS A 294 -20.70 -27.50 17.68
C LYS A 294 -19.31 -28.10 17.94
N PRO A 295 -18.23 -27.34 17.69
CA PRO A 295 -16.86 -27.86 17.77
C PRO A 295 -16.42 -28.22 19.19
N SER A 296 -16.99 -27.56 20.20
CA SER A 296 -16.72 -27.81 21.61
C SER A 296 -17.99 -28.16 22.36
N SER A 297 -18.00 -29.31 23.03
CA SER A 297 -19.10 -29.73 23.91
C SER A 297 -19.26 -28.83 25.15
N ARG A 298 -18.21 -28.08 25.51
CA ARG A 298 -18.15 -27.23 26.72
C ARG A 298 -18.67 -25.81 26.52
N SER A 299 -18.87 -25.36 25.29
CA SER A 299 -19.40 -24.03 24.96
C SER A 299 -20.81 -24.15 24.38
N SER A 300 -21.65 -23.13 24.51
CA SER A 300 -22.89 -23.03 23.71
C SER A 300 -22.61 -22.48 22.31
N ASN A 301 -21.45 -21.89 22.06
CA ASN A 301 -21.13 -21.33 20.75
C ASN A 301 -20.98 -22.44 19.69
N GLY A 302 -21.59 -22.21 18.53
CA GLY A 302 -21.51 -23.08 17.38
C GLY A 302 -21.88 -22.33 16.10
N PHE A 303 -22.19 -23.10 15.07
CA PHE A 303 -22.40 -22.57 13.74
C PHE A 303 -23.62 -23.20 13.10
N GLU A 304 -24.38 -22.37 12.42
CA GLU A 304 -25.45 -22.76 11.52
C GLU A 304 -24.87 -22.84 10.10
N LEU A 305 -25.03 -23.99 9.44
CA LEU A 305 -24.59 -24.22 8.07
C LEU A 305 -25.78 -24.23 7.13
N SER A 306 -25.64 -23.50 6.03
CA SER A 306 -26.60 -23.47 4.93
C SER A 306 -25.91 -23.51 3.58
N ILE A 307 -26.63 -23.97 2.55
CA ILE A 307 -26.17 -23.92 1.16
C ILE A 307 -26.44 -22.51 0.63
N PRO A 308 -25.42 -21.78 0.13
CA PRO A 308 -25.63 -20.43 -0.36
C PRO A 308 -26.59 -20.45 -1.58
N PRO A 309 -27.46 -19.42 -1.72
CA PRO A 309 -28.43 -19.38 -2.82
C PRO A 309 -27.76 -19.21 -4.20
N THR A 310 -26.51 -18.73 -4.22
CA THR A 310 -25.71 -18.47 -5.41
C THR A 310 -24.25 -18.82 -5.15
N ASN A 311 -23.50 -19.16 -6.21
CA ASN A 311 -22.06 -19.42 -6.14
C ASN A 311 -21.26 -18.18 -5.71
N LEU A 312 -20.72 -18.17 -4.49
CA LEU A 312 -19.91 -17.10 -3.93
C LEU A 312 -18.42 -17.34 -4.24
N LEU A 313 -17.88 -18.49 -3.85
CA LEU A 313 -16.47 -18.88 -3.85
C LEU A 313 -16.11 -19.96 -4.87
N SER A 314 -17.03 -20.85 -5.26
CA SER A 314 -16.77 -21.94 -6.22
C SER A 314 -16.13 -21.46 -7.54
N ASN A 315 -16.54 -20.29 -8.02
CA ASN A 315 -15.96 -19.66 -9.22
C ASN A 315 -14.50 -19.20 -9.07
N LEU A 316 -13.97 -19.14 -7.85
CA LEU A 316 -12.59 -18.78 -7.55
C LEU A 316 -11.67 -19.99 -7.44
N GLU A 317 -12.19 -21.21 -7.35
CA GLU A 317 -11.39 -22.43 -7.16
C GLU A 317 -10.30 -22.59 -8.22
N PHE A 318 -10.69 -22.44 -9.49
CA PHE A 318 -9.82 -22.62 -10.65
C PHE A 318 -9.08 -21.33 -11.08
N LYS A 319 -9.23 -20.24 -10.33
CA LYS A 319 -8.52 -18.99 -10.63
C LYS A 319 -7.06 -19.07 -10.20
N TYR A 320 -6.20 -18.38 -10.95
CA TYR A 320 -4.81 -18.24 -10.57
C TYR A 320 -4.67 -17.39 -9.30
N PRO A 321 -3.71 -17.72 -8.42
CA PRO A 321 -3.41 -16.90 -7.26
C PRO A 321 -2.80 -15.56 -7.67
N LEU A 322 -2.86 -14.58 -6.77
CA LEU A 322 -2.31 -13.23 -6.99
C LEU A 322 -0.83 -13.28 -7.43
N SER A 323 -0.02 -14.14 -6.82
CA SER A 323 1.40 -14.30 -7.16
C SER A 323 1.64 -14.67 -8.63
N THR A 324 0.79 -15.51 -9.22
CA THR A 324 0.90 -15.87 -10.65
C THR A 324 0.47 -14.71 -11.53
N ILE A 325 -0.57 -13.97 -11.12
CA ILE A 325 -1.01 -12.77 -11.84
C ILE A 325 0.11 -11.72 -11.87
N PHE A 326 0.90 -11.57 -10.80
CA PHE A 326 2.02 -10.64 -10.75
C PHE A 326 3.07 -10.92 -11.83
N SER A 327 3.41 -12.20 -12.04
CA SER A 327 4.43 -12.61 -13.02
C SER A 327 3.94 -12.59 -14.48
N ASP A 328 2.65 -12.81 -14.72
CA ASP A 328 2.08 -13.09 -16.06
C ASP A 328 1.17 -11.98 -16.64
N GLN A 329 1.25 -10.73 -16.14
CA GLN A 329 0.32 -9.66 -16.59
C GLN A 329 0.39 -9.35 -18.09
N ASN A 330 1.50 -9.65 -18.76
CA ASN A 330 1.73 -9.28 -20.16
C ASN A 330 1.95 -10.49 -21.09
N THR A 331 1.95 -11.72 -20.58
CA THR A 331 2.40 -12.91 -21.33
C THR A 331 1.28 -13.72 -21.96
N ARG A 332 0.02 -13.59 -21.51
CA ARG A 332 -1.11 -14.41 -22.00
C ARG A 332 -2.35 -13.56 -22.28
N ILE A 333 -2.93 -13.76 -23.47
CA ILE A 333 -4.16 -13.10 -23.94
C ILE A 333 -5.40 -13.46 -23.07
N GLY A 334 -5.28 -14.42 -22.13
CA GLY A 334 -6.32 -14.80 -21.18
C GLY A 334 -5.99 -14.58 -19.70
N SER A 335 -4.87 -13.92 -19.34
CA SER A 335 -4.56 -13.65 -17.92
C SER A 335 -5.48 -12.55 -17.36
N GLN A 336 -5.90 -12.71 -16.10
CA GLN A 336 -6.73 -11.73 -15.41
C GLN A 336 -5.91 -10.46 -15.19
N ILE A 337 -6.22 -9.39 -15.93
CA ILE A 337 -5.52 -8.10 -15.81
C ILE A 337 -5.91 -7.44 -14.49
N LEU A 338 -4.91 -7.08 -13.70
CA LEU A 338 -5.09 -6.41 -12.42
C LEU A 338 -5.00 -4.88 -12.61
N TYR A 339 -6.16 -4.25 -12.82
CA TYR A 339 -6.28 -2.81 -12.97
C TYR A 339 -6.02 -2.07 -11.64
N PRO A 340 -5.61 -0.79 -11.65
CA PRO A 340 -5.37 -0.02 -10.42
C PRO A 340 -6.58 0.06 -9.47
N GLN A 341 -7.80 0.16 -10.02
CA GLN A 341 -9.03 0.18 -9.21
C GLN A 341 -9.27 -1.17 -8.51
N ASP A 342 -8.99 -2.28 -9.23
CA ASP A 342 -9.11 -3.62 -8.65
C ASP A 342 -8.06 -3.83 -7.55
N GLN A 343 -6.83 -3.31 -7.71
CA GLN A 343 -5.81 -3.34 -6.64
C GLN A 343 -6.30 -2.67 -5.37
N CYS A 344 -6.87 -1.47 -5.48
CA CYS A 344 -7.37 -0.74 -4.32
C CYS A 344 -8.53 -1.49 -3.65
N ALA A 345 -9.49 -2.00 -4.43
CA ALA A 345 -10.63 -2.76 -3.90
C ALA A 345 -10.20 -4.07 -3.22
N ILE A 346 -9.24 -4.79 -3.82
CA ILE A 346 -8.66 -6.00 -3.22
C ILE A 346 -7.92 -5.65 -1.93
N ALA A 347 -7.11 -4.58 -1.93
CA ALA A 347 -6.39 -4.13 -0.76
C ALA A 347 -7.32 -3.76 0.40
N ILE A 348 -8.38 -2.98 0.12
CA ILE A 348 -9.43 -2.64 1.09
C ILE A 348 -10.08 -3.91 1.63
N GLY A 349 -10.46 -4.83 0.75
CA GLY A 349 -11.10 -6.09 1.14
C GLY A 349 -10.20 -6.93 2.04
N ILE A 350 -8.91 -7.05 1.76
CA ILE A 350 -7.95 -7.75 2.61
C ILE A 350 -7.82 -7.03 3.96
N ALA A 351 -7.55 -5.72 3.97
CA ALA A 351 -7.37 -4.94 5.19
C ALA A 351 -8.58 -5.04 6.14
N ARG A 352 -9.79 -4.83 5.62
CA ARG A 352 -11.02 -4.93 6.42
C ARG A 352 -11.27 -6.32 6.96
N SER A 353 -11.14 -7.33 6.12
CA SER A 353 -11.47 -8.72 6.48
C SER A 353 -10.43 -9.32 7.43
N SER A 354 -9.19 -8.83 7.39
CA SER A 354 -8.13 -9.29 8.28
C SER A 354 -8.40 -8.94 9.75
N LEU A 355 -9.09 -7.82 10.05
CA LEU A 355 -9.40 -7.43 11.44
C LEU A 355 -10.12 -8.53 12.23
N ARG A 356 -11.15 -9.16 11.62
CA ARG A 356 -11.92 -10.27 12.22
C ARG A 356 -11.17 -11.61 12.26
N LEU A 357 -10.00 -11.69 11.63
CA LEU A 357 -9.16 -12.90 11.61
C LEU A 357 -7.87 -12.73 12.43
N LEU A 358 -7.58 -11.54 12.97
CA LEU A 358 -6.40 -11.28 13.79
C LEU A 358 -6.34 -12.24 14.98
N GLY A 359 -5.18 -12.89 15.13
CA GLY A 359 -4.95 -13.88 16.20
C GLY A 359 -5.49 -15.28 15.89
N SER A 360 -6.29 -15.45 14.83
CA SER A 360 -6.71 -16.77 14.36
C SER A 360 -5.65 -17.41 13.45
N PRO A 361 -5.55 -18.76 13.40
CA PRO A 361 -4.61 -19.45 12.52
C PRO A 361 -4.87 -19.23 11.01
N TRP A 362 -6.02 -18.66 10.63
CA TRP A 362 -6.29 -18.35 9.23
C TRP A 362 -5.27 -17.38 8.63
N LEU A 363 -4.82 -16.39 9.40
CA LEU A 363 -3.83 -15.43 8.93
C LEU A 363 -2.41 -16.01 8.85
N ASP A 364 -2.18 -17.22 9.34
CA ASP A 364 -0.94 -17.97 9.07
C ASP A 364 -0.79 -18.38 7.61
N HIS A 365 -1.91 -18.47 6.90
CA HIS A 365 -1.95 -18.82 5.49
C HIS A 365 -1.99 -17.60 4.57
N LEU A 366 -2.05 -16.37 5.11
CA LEU A 366 -2.15 -15.16 4.31
C LEU A 366 -0.87 -14.91 3.50
N SER A 367 -0.96 -15.13 2.19
CA SER A 367 0.11 -14.92 1.22
C SER A 367 -0.48 -14.68 -0.16
N SER A 368 0.20 -13.92 -1.03
CA SER A 368 -0.21 -13.75 -2.43
C SER A 368 -0.33 -15.07 -3.21
N THR A 369 0.32 -16.14 -2.76
CA THR A 369 0.21 -17.49 -3.34
C THR A 369 -1.10 -18.21 -2.98
N ASN A 370 -1.73 -17.82 -1.87
CA ASN A 370 -2.95 -18.42 -1.34
C ASN A 370 -4.21 -17.58 -1.60
N LEU A 371 -4.03 -16.35 -2.09
CA LEU A 371 -5.11 -15.41 -2.36
C LEU A 371 -5.57 -15.48 -3.81
N ARG A 372 -6.88 -15.59 -3.99
CA ARG A 372 -7.56 -15.52 -5.29
C ARG A 372 -8.64 -14.46 -5.24
N TRP A 373 -8.92 -13.83 -6.37
CA TRP A 373 -9.94 -12.79 -6.43
C TRP A 373 -10.69 -12.81 -7.76
N ARG A 374 -11.91 -12.28 -7.74
CA ARG A 374 -12.70 -12.04 -8.96
C ARG A 374 -13.50 -10.77 -8.80
N ARG A 375 -13.77 -10.15 -9.94
CA ARG A 375 -14.80 -9.12 -10.07
C ARG A 375 -16.12 -9.79 -10.44
N THR A 376 -17.18 -9.42 -9.73
CA THR A 376 -18.55 -9.85 -10.03
C THR A 376 -19.18 -8.92 -11.08
N ALA A 377 -20.29 -9.34 -11.68
CA ALA A 377 -21.01 -8.53 -12.68
C ALA A 377 -21.41 -7.15 -12.12
N ASN A 378 -21.72 -7.08 -10.83
CA ASN A 378 -22.06 -5.84 -10.11
C ASN A 378 -20.83 -5.00 -9.73
N ARG A 379 -19.67 -5.27 -10.34
CA ARG A 379 -18.38 -4.62 -10.07
C ARG A 379 -17.80 -4.82 -8.67
N ASN A 380 -18.45 -5.59 -7.79
CA ASN A 380 -17.92 -5.92 -6.47
C ASN A 380 -16.84 -7.00 -6.55
N HIS A 381 -15.94 -7.04 -5.57
CA HIS A 381 -14.80 -7.96 -5.55
C HIS A 381 -15.00 -9.05 -4.50
N THR A 382 -14.86 -10.30 -4.94
CA THR A 382 -14.81 -11.45 -4.04
C THR A 382 -13.37 -11.89 -3.89
N ILE A 383 -12.90 -12.02 -2.65
CA ILE A 383 -11.53 -12.42 -2.30
C ILE A 383 -11.60 -13.69 -1.46
N MET A 384 -10.80 -14.69 -1.83
CA MET A 384 -10.75 -15.99 -1.18
C MET A 384 -9.32 -16.29 -0.73
N LEU A 385 -9.17 -16.72 0.51
CA LEU A 385 -7.93 -17.22 1.08
C LEU A 385 -7.95 -18.74 1.13
N THR A 386 -6.89 -19.36 0.65
CA THR A 386 -6.73 -20.82 0.68
C THR A 386 -5.81 -21.24 1.81
N ARG A 387 -6.26 -22.22 2.58
CA ARG A 387 -5.45 -22.86 3.61
C ARG A 387 -4.49 -23.87 2.96
N THR A 388 -3.38 -23.38 2.40
CA THR A 388 -2.30 -24.24 1.91
C THR A 388 -1.09 -24.15 2.83
N HIS A 389 -0.56 -25.29 3.27
CA HIS A 389 0.61 -25.39 4.14
C HIS A 389 1.95 -25.31 3.37
N VAL A 390 2.09 -24.39 2.42
CA VAL A 390 3.40 -24.14 1.80
C VAL A 390 4.21 -23.32 2.79
N LYS A 391 5.16 -23.95 3.52
CA LYS A 391 6.11 -23.26 4.40
C LYS A 391 7.05 -22.37 3.57
N SER A 392 6.53 -21.21 3.20
CA SER A 392 7.25 -20.15 2.50
C SER A 392 8.42 -19.65 3.35
N GLN A 393 9.45 -19.09 2.71
CA GLN A 393 10.56 -18.46 3.43
C GLN A 393 10.06 -17.34 4.36
N THR A 394 9.06 -16.58 3.90
CA THR A 394 8.34 -15.56 4.69
C THR A 394 7.74 -16.13 5.97
N THR A 395 7.03 -17.26 5.89
CA THR A 395 6.44 -17.91 7.08
C THR A 395 7.53 -18.31 8.07
N ARG A 396 8.62 -18.93 7.60
CA ARG A 396 9.73 -19.33 8.47
C ARG A 396 10.41 -18.14 9.15
N ALA A 397 10.65 -17.05 8.42
CA ALA A 397 11.26 -15.85 8.98
C ALA A 397 10.37 -15.22 10.07
N LEU A 398 9.05 -15.16 9.85
CA LEU A 398 8.09 -14.65 10.83
C LEU A 398 7.98 -15.59 12.06
N ASP A 399 8.02 -16.91 11.85
CA ASP A 399 8.05 -17.89 12.95
C ASP A 399 9.33 -17.75 13.79
N SER A 400 10.49 -17.51 13.14
CA SER A 400 11.75 -17.21 13.82
C SER A 400 11.67 -15.89 14.60
N CYS A 401 11.02 -14.86 14.06
CA CYS A 401 10.75 -13.61 14.76
C CYS A 401 9.90 -13.84 16.01
N LEU A 402 8.81 -14.61 15.91
CA LEU A 402 8.00 -15.00 17.08
C LEU A 402 8.84 -15.72 18.13
N ALA A 403 9.66 -16.68 17.70
CA ALA A 403 10.51 -17.45 18.61
C ALA A 403 11.55 -16.59 19.33
N ALA A 404 12.13 -15.59 18.66
CA ALA A 404 13.08 -14.66 19.26
C ALA A 404 12.45 -13.78 20.36
N HIS A 405 11.14 -13.51 20.27
CA HIS A 405 10.41 -12.65 21.21
C HIS A 405 9.54 -13.41 22.23
N LYS A 406 9.45 -14.75 22.10
CA LYS A 406 8.67 -15.63 22.99
C LYS A 406 8.84 -15.39 24.50
N PRO A 407 10.02 -15.04 25.05
CA PRO A 407 10.12 -14.82 26.48
C PRO A 407 9.54 -13.47 26.96
N ARG A 408 9.08 -12.57 26.07
CA ARG A 408 8.75 -11.19 26.43
C ARG A 408 7.30 -10.77 26.12
N ILE A 409 6.70 -11.14 24.97
CA ILE A 409 5.38 -10.63 24.52
C ILE A 409 4.66 -11.64 23.59
N HIS A 410 3.32 -11.74 23.64
CA HIS A 410 2.51 -12.48 22.67
C HIS A 410 2.36 -11.72 21.34
N LEU A 411 3.31 -11.90 20.41
CA LEU A 411 3.35 -11.17 19.13
C LEU A 411 2.55 -11.78 17.96
N SER A 412 1.68 -12.76 18.19
CA SER A 412 0.96 -13.44 17.10
C SER A 412 0.13 -12.46 16.26
N LYS A 413 -0.54 -11.49 16.89
CA LYS A 413 -1.32 -10.46 16.19
C LYS A 413 -0.44 -9.47 15.43
N HIS A 414 0.70 -9.07 15.99
CA HIS A 414 1.68 -8.22 15.31
C HIS A 414 2.19 -8.87 14.02
N VAL A 415 2.50 -10.17 14.07
CA VAL A 415 2.90 -10.95 12.89
C VAL A 415 1.80 -11.02 11.86
N HIS A 416 0.55 -11.20 12.27
CA HIS A 416 -0.58 -11.17 11.36
C HIS A 416 -0.76 -9.82 10.69
N ILE A 417 -0.67 -8.71 11.45
CA ILE A 417 -0.75 -7.34 10.93
C ILE A 417 0.39 -7.09 9.93
N PHE A 418 1.63 -7.46 10.30
CA PHE A 418 2.78 -7.36 9.41
C PHE A 418 2.58 -8.14 8.12
N ARG A 419 2.06 -9.37 8.22
CA ARG A 419 1.76 -10.23 7.07
C ARG A 419 0.70 -9.64 6.14
N VAL A 420 -0.29 -8.94 6.68
CA VAL A 420 -1.22 -8.12 5.87
C VAL A 420 -0.45 -7.06 5.10
N GLY A 421 0.41 -6.30 5.78
CA GLY A 421 1.26 -5.27 5.15
C GLY A 421 2.11 -5.80 4.00
N LEU A 422 2.72 -6.97 4.15
CA LEU A 422 3.50 -7.63 3.11
C LEU A 422 2.65 -7.93 1.87
N VAL A 423 1.49 -8.58 2.04
CA VAL A 423 0.60 -8.93 0.93
C VAL A 423 0.08 -7.69 0.21
N LEU A 424 -0.25 -6.63 0.95
CA LEU A 424 -0.68 -5.37 0.36
C LEU A 424 0.44 -4.68 -0.42
N ALA A 425 1.67 -4.71 0.09
CA ALA A 425 2.85 -4.21 -0.62
C ALA A 425 3.09 -5.01 -1.91
N GLU A 426 3.06 -6.35 -1.85
CA GLU A 426 3.18 -7.22 -3.03
C GLU A 426 2.11 -6.91 -4.09
N LEU A 427 0.86 -6.70 -3.66
CA LEU A 427 -0.25 -6.32 -4.53
C LEU A 427 -0.02 -4.98 -5.24
N CYS A 428 0.47 -3.98 -4.50
CA CYS A 428 0.75 -2.64 -5.03
C CYS A 428 1.97 -2.63 -5.97
N PHE A 429 2.99 -3.44 -5.65
CA PHE A 429 4.18 -3.57 -6.51
C PHE A 429 3.95 -4.47 -7.72
N LYS A 430 2.92 -5.33 -7.66
CA LYS A 430 2.70 -6.44 -8.60
C LYS A 430 3.92 -7.35 -8.68
N THR A 431 4.53 -7.63 -7.53
CA THR A 431 5.74 -8.46 -7.43
C THR A 431 5.78 -9.06 -6.04
N SER A 432 6.16 -10.32 -5.94
CA SER A 432 6.32 -11.01 -4.65
C SER A 432 7.60 -10.56 -3.94
N ILE A 433 7.56 -10.48 -2.61
CA ILE A 433 8.71 -10.15 -1.78
C ILE A 433 9.71 -11.30 -1.84
N ALA A 434 10.97 -11.00 -2.15
CA ALA A 434 12.01 -12.00 -2.33
C ALA A 434 12.38 -12.69 -1.02
N ARG A 435 12.62 -11.92 0.05
CA ARG A 435 12.94 -12.47 1.37
C ARG A 435 12.64 -11.51 2.51
N ILE A 436 12.60 -12.08 3.71
CA ILE A 436 12.47 -11.37 4.97
C ILE A 436 13.58 -11.87 5.89
N ALA A 437 14.27 -10.97 6.58
CA ALA A 437 15.31 -11.31 7.54
C ALA A 437 15.00 -10.70 8.91
N LEU A 438 15.46 -11.35 9.96
CA LEU A 438 15.46 -10.79 11.30
C LEU A 438 16.82 -10.10 11.52
N ASP A 439 16.80 -8.82 11.84
CA ASP A 439 17.98 -8.14 12.34
C ASP A 439 18.23 -8.57 13.79
N ALA A 440 19.31 -9.30 14.03
CA ALA A 440 19.66 -9.82 15.34
C ALA A 440 20.00 -8.70 16.35
N ALA A 441 20.41 -7.51 15.89
CA ALA A 441 20.80 -6.42 16.77
C ALA A 441 19.59 -5.69 17.35
N THR A 442 18.57 -5.44 16.53
CA THR A 442 17.35 -4.71 16.93
C THR A 442 16.17 -5.63 17.22
N ALA A 443 16.29 -6.92 16.88
CA ALA A 443 15.19 -7.88 16.85
C ALA A 443 14.02 -7.43 15.94
N THR A 444 14.27 -6.52 14.99
CA THR A 444 13.25 -6.08 14.03
C THR A 444 13.35 -6.85 12.71
N VAL A 445 12.31 -6.75 11.89
CA VAL A 445 12.22 -7.49 10.63
C VAL A 445 12.60 -6.60 9.44
N GLU A 446 13.53 -7.04 8.60
CA GLU A 446 13.90 -6.38 7.33
C GLU A 446 13.24 -7.07 6.14
N VAL A 447 12.80 -6.28 5.15
CA VAL A 447 12.10 -6.78 3.96
C VAL A 447 12.92 -6.51 2.71
N PHE A 448 13.07 -7.51 1.84
CA PHE A 448 13.85 -7.40 0.61
C PHE A 448 12.96 -7.67 -0.60
N LEU A 449 12.79 -6.68 -1.48
CA LEU A 449 11.98 -6.83 -2.69
C LEU A 449 12.68 -7.63 -3.79
N ASP A 450 13.95 -7.33 -4.05
CA ASP A 450 14.77 -7.97 -5.09
C ASP A 450 15.92 -8.82 -4.52
N GLY A 451 15.98 -8.96 -3.19
CA GLY A 451 16.99 -9.71 -2.47
C GLY A 451 18.28 -8.93 -2.15
N THR A 452 18.45 -7.74 -2.71
CA THR A 452 19.71 -6.98 -2.65
C THR A 452 19.71 -5.88 -1.59
N GLU A 453 18.63 -5.10 -1.49
CA GLU A 453 18.49 -3.98 -0.55
C GLU A 453 17.45 -4.29 0.54
N ALA A 454 17.83 -4.05 1.80
CA ALA A 454 16.92 -4.11 2.93
C ALA A 454 16.06 -2.85 2.94
N LEU A 455 14.75 -3.01 2.93
CA LEU A 455 13.79 -1.91 2.93
C LEU A 455 12.96 -1.90 4.21
N GLY A 456 12.88 -0.74 4.84
CA GLY A 456 12.01 -0.48 5.98
C GLY A 456 10.57 -0.16 5.57
N ALA A 457 9.66 -0.13 6.54
CA ALA A 457 8.24 0.16 6.35
C ALA A 457 8.02 1.52 5.68
N MET A 458 8.83 2.52 6.03
CA MET A 458 8.77 3.85 5.40
C MET A 458 9.14 3.83 3.92
N GLU A 459 10.17 3.07 3.55
CA GLU A 459 10.64 2.95 2.18
C GLU A 459 9.64 2.21 1.30
N LEU A 460 9.12 1.09 1.82
CA LEU A 460 8.09 0.30 1.14
C LEU A 460 6.82 1.12 0.96
N ALA A 461 6.37 1.80 2.00
CA ALA A 461 5.15 2.60 1.93
C ALA A 461 5.28 3.83 1.03
N ALA A 462 6.45 4.49 0.99
CA ALA A 462 6.72 5.57 0.04
C ALA A 462 6.68 5.05 -1.41
N GLU A 463 7.21 3.85 -1.67
CA GLU A 463 7.13 3.25 -3.00
C GLU A 463 5.70 2.80 -3.35
N VAL A 464 4.92 2.33 -2.37
CA VAL A 464 3.49 2.01 -2.55
C VAL A 464 2.72 3.27 -2.93
N GLU A 465 2.90 4.35 -2.19
CA GLU A 465 2.25 5.64 -2.44
C GLU A 465 2.56 6.16 -3.84
N ARG A 466 3.83 6.10 -4.24
CA ARG A 466 4.29 6.52 -5.58
C ARG A 466 3.64 5.71 -6.71
N ARG A 467 3.40 4.42 -6.51
CA ARG A 467 2.79 3.54 -7.53
C ARG A 467 1.26 3.54 -7.50
N THR A 468 0.67 3.90 -6.36
CA THR A 468 -0.77 3.77 -6.11
C THR A 468 -1.34 5.07 -5.55
N ASN A 469 -1.53 5.16 -4.24
CA ASN A 469 -2.07 6.32 -3.55
C ASN A 469 -1.59 6.36 -2.09
N VAL A 470 -1.76 7.53 -1.47
CA VAL A 470 -1.33 7.80 -0.09
C VAL A 470 -2.01 6.88 0.94
N TYR A 471 -3.29 6.56 0.78
CA TYR A 471 -4.04 5.71 1.71
C TYR A 471 -3.46 4.30 1.79
N LEU A 472 -3.15 3.69 0.64
CA LEU A 472 -2.48 2.38 0.60
C LEU A 472 -1.07 2.44 1.18
N GLY A 473 -0.34 3.54 0.92
CA GLY A 473 0.94 3.78 1.58
C GLY A 473 0.80 3.82 3.10
N ASN A 474 -0.22 4.50 3.63
CA ASN A 474 -0.46 4.61 5.07
C ASN A 474 -0.81 3.27 5.70
N ILE A 475 -1.71 2.51 5.06
CA ILE A 475 -2.08 1.16 5.47
C ILE A 475 -0.85 0.24 5.52
N VAL A 476 -0.03 0.23 4.46
CA VAL A 476 1.17 -0.60 4.39
C VAL A 476 2.18 -0.20 5.47
N PHE A 477 2.37 1.10 5.68
CA PHE A 477 3.25 1.58 6.75
C PHE A 477 2.77 1.14 8.13
N SER A 478 1.51 1.39 8.48
CA SER A 478 0.96 1.00 9.78
C SER A 478 1.06 -0.52 10.01
N CYS A 479 0.77 -1.32 8.97
CA CYS A 479 0.91 -2.77 9.04
C CYS A 479 2.36 -3.23 9.26
N LEU A 480 3.31 -2.70 8.50
CA LEU A 480 4.71 -3.13 8.56
C LEU A 480 5.43 -2.62 9.80
N SER A 481 5.04 -1.47 10.34
CA SER A 481 5.59 -0.93 11.59
C SER A 481 5.31 -1.84 12.79
N ALA A 482 4.30 -2.71 12.74
CA ALA A 482 3.97 -3.64 13.83
C ALA A 482 5.12 -4.57 14.24
N LEU A 483 6.12 -4.82 13.39
CA LEU A 483 7.35 -5.58 13.74
C LEU A 483 8.66 -4.80 13.50
N GLN A 484 8.57 -3.53 13.11
CA GLN A 484 9.74 -2.71 12.79
C GLN A 484 9.89 -1.49 13.71
N ASP A 485 8.82 -1.11 14.41
CA ASP A 485 8.83 -0.05 15.41
C ASP A 485 8.87 -0.66 16.81
N SER A 486 9.82 -0.21 17.64
CA SER A 486 9.99 -0.67 19.01
C SER A 486 8.77 -0.36 19.88
N ASP A 487 8.08 0.75 19.61
CA ASP A 487 6.93 1.15 20.39
C ASP A 487 5.73 0.24 20.07
N ALA A 488 5.55 -0.10 18.79
CA ALA A 488 4.51 -1.01 18.33
C ALA A 488 4.75 -2.44 18.83
N LEU A 489 6.00 -2.91 18.87
CA LEU A 489 6.34 -4.23 19.42
C LEU A 489 5.92 -4.39 20.90
N GLY A 490 5.81 -3.29 21.64
CA GLY A 490 5.38 -3.25 23.04
C GLY A 490 3.87 -3.10 23.25
N ASP A 491 3.08 -2.92 22.19
CA ASP A 491 1.65 -2.59 22.31
C ASP A 491 0.77 -3.84 22.47
N GLU A 492 0.25 -4.06 23.66
CA GLU A 492 -0.71 -5.16 23.92
C GLU A 492 -2.08 -4.93 23.25
N GLY A 493 -2.38 -3.69 22.84
CA GLY A 493 -3.64 -3.26 22.23
C GLY A 493 -3.57 -3.04 20.71
N ILE A 494 -2.65 -3.70 20.01
CA ILE A 494 -2.34 -3.47 18.59
C ILE A 494 -3.56 -3.57 17.64
N GLU A 495 -4.64 -4.29 17.99
CA GLU A 495 -5.86 -4.29 17.19
C GLU A 495 -6.60 -2.95 17.19
N GLY A 496 -6.52 -2.20 18.30
CA GLY A 496 -7.04 -0.84 18.38
C GLY A 496 -6.30 0.09 17.43
N ALA A 497 -4.96 -0.02 17.39
CA ALA A 497 -4.14 0.70 16.42
C ALA A 497 -4.45 0.28 14.97
N TYR A 498 -4.65 -1.02 14.72
CA TYR A 498 -5.08 -1.52 13.40
C TYR A 498 -6.43 -0.93 12.97
N LEU A 499 -7.41 -0.88 13.88
CA LEU A 499 -8.72 -0.30 13.60
C LEU A 499 -8.62 1.20 13.30
N ALA A 500 -7.81 1.95 14.06
CA ALA A 500 -7.62 3.38 13.86
C ALA A 500 -6.84 3.69 12.58
N ASP A 501 -5.71 3.02 12.35
CA ASP A 501 -4.75 3.45 11.34
C ASP A 501 -4.86 2.70 10.00
N VAL A 502 -5.45 1.49 10.00
CA VAL A 502 -5.60 0.66 8.80
C VAL A 502 -7.04 0.69 8.29
N ILE A 503 -8.01 0.43 9.17
CA ILE A 503 -9.42 0.36 8.76
C ILE A 503 -9.97 1.73 8.39
N GLU A 504 -9.65 2.78 9.15
CA GLU A 504 -10.12 4.13 8.82
C GLU A 504 -9.55 4.62 7.48
N GLU A 505 -8.28 4.34 7.19
CA GLU A 505 -7.67 4.64 5.89
C GLU A 505 -8.32 3.83 4.75
N ALA A 506 -8.64 2.56 4.99
CA ALA A 506 -9.36 1.73 4.03
C ALA A 506 -10.79 2.25 3.77
N GLU A 507 -11.49 2.73 4.80
CA GLU A 507 -12.80 3.37 4.70
C GLU A 507 -12.73 4.69 3.92
N ARG A 508 -11.72 5.52 4.16
CA ARG A 508 -11.47 6.75 3.40
C ARG A 508 -11.22 6.44 1.92
N LEU A 509 -10.36 5.45 1.63
CA LEU A 509 -10.05 5.03 0.27
C LEU A 509 -11.29 4.51 -0.47
N ASP A 510 -12.11 3.70 0.19
CA ASP A 510 -13.34 3.14 -0.36
C ASP A 510 -14.37 4.24 -0.68
N GLY A 511 -14.46 5.27 0.17
CA GLY A 511 -15.28 6.46 -0.07
C GLY A 511 -14.84 7.26 -1.30
N VAL A 512 -13.53 7.43 -1.51
CA VAL A 512 -12.98 8.10 -2.70
C VAL A 512 -13.29 7.30 -3.97
N ILE A 513 -13.14 5.97 -3.93
CA ILE A 513 -13.43 5.09 -5.07
C ILE A 513 -14.92 5.10 -5.42
N SER A 514 -15.78 5.03 -4.39
CA SER A 514 -17.23 4.93 -4.55
C SER A 514 -17.88 6.21 -5.08
N THR A 515 -17.31 7.38 -4.76
CA THR A 515 -17.82 8.68 -5.22
C THR A 515 -17.40 9.03 -6.65
N GLY A 516 -16.55 8.22 -7.28
CA GLY A 516 -16.07 8.47 -8.64
C GLY A 516 -15.28 9.77 -8.79
N ALA A 517 -14.86 10.37 -7.67
CA ALA A 517 -14.00 11.54 -7.68
C ALA A 517 -12.73 11.18 -8.46
N LYS A 518 -12.49 11.90 -9.55
CA LYS A 518 -11.23 11.79 -10.28
C LYS A 518 -10.10 11.95 -9.28
N TRP A 519 -9.09 11.08 -9.40
CA TRP A 519 -7.81 11.11 -8.69
C TRP A 519 -6.97 12.37 -8.97
N GLU A 520 -7.58 13.50 -9.36
CA GLU A 520 -6.92 14.76 -9.65
C GLU A 520 -6.26 15.30 -8.37
N ALA A 521 -4.97 15.03 -8.26
CA ALA A 521 -3.95 15.87 -7.64
C ALA A 521 -4.38 16.63 -6.36
N MET A 522 -4.67 15.91 -5.28
CA MET A 522 -4.59 16.49 -3.92
C MET A 522 -3.14 16.79 -3.46
N GLY A 523 -2.17 16.78 -4.40
CA GLY A 523 -0.81 17.30 -4.21
C GLY A 523 -0.59 18.72 -4.77
N SER A 524 -1.59 19.35 -5.40
CA SER A 524 -1.47 20.75 -5.84
C SER A 524 -2.10 21.68 -4.81
N GLY A 525 -1.24 22.44 -4.12
CA GLY A 525 -1.66 23.52 -3.24
C GLY A 525 -2.56 24.50 -3.98
N SER A 526 -3.84 24.51 -3.62
CA SER A 526 -4.76 25.57 -4.04
C SER A 526 -4.32 26.86 -3.38
N SER A 527 -3.58 27.66 -4.15
CA SER A 527 -3.39 29.07 -3.91
C SER A 527 -4.69 29.75 -4.32
N ALA A 528 -5.70 29.73 -3.45
CA ALA A 528 -6.85 30.60 -3.61
C ALA A 528 -6.40 32.02 -3.24
N SER A 529 -5.81 32.71 -4.23
CA SER A 529 -5.64 34.15 -4.21
C SER A 529 -7.02 34.80 -4.12
N GLY A 530 -7.25 35.50 -3.02
CA GLY A 530 -8.41 36.37 -2.88
C GLY A 530 -8.34 37.48 -3.93
N SER A 531 -9.29 37.48 -4.86
CA SER A 531 -9.63 38.67 -5.63
C SER A 531 -10.88 39.29 -5.03
N LEU A 532 -10.66 40.32 -4.22
CA LEU A 532 -11.66 41.32 -3.85
C LEU A 532 -11.91 42.21 -5.07
N ARG A 533 -13.11 42.15 -5.66
CA ARG A 533 -13.95 43.29 -6.08
C ARG A 533 -15.00 42.87 -7.11
N GLY A 534 -16.24 43.25 -6.84
CA GLY A 534 -17.35 43.16 -7.80
C GLY A 534 -18.69 43.31 -7.09
N SER A 535 -18.93 44.49 -6.50
CA SER A 535 -20.20 44.86 -5.89
C SER A 535 -21.36 44.64 -6.87
N VAL A 536 -22.27 43.73 -6.53
CA VAL A 536 -23.56 43.60 -7.20
C VAL A 536 -24.48 44.69 -6.65
N VAL A 537 -24.65 45.73 -7.44
CA VAL A 537 -25.74 46.69 -7.29
C VAL A 537 -27.01 45.98 -7.76
N SER A 538 -27.95 45.83 -6.84
CA SER A 538 -29.32 45.38 -7.07
C SER A 538 -30.09 46.42 -7.87
N ILE A 539 -30.69 46.02 -8.99
CA ILE A 539 -31.79 46.75 -9.64
C ILE A 539 -33.02 45.83 -9.63
N PRO A 540 -34.16 46.27 -9.06
CA PRO A 540 -35.35 45.45 -8.95
C PRO A 540 -36.28 45.63 -10.17
N GLY A 541 -36.95 44.54 -10.55
CA GLY A 541 -38.34 44.57 -11.01
C GLY A 541 -38.60 44.87 -12.49
N GLY A 542 -39.28 43.94 -13.16
CA GLY A 542 -39.99 44.20 -14.41
C GLY A 542 -40.58 42.94 -15.02
N ARG A 543 -41.88 42.68 -14.77
CA ARG A 543 -42.78 41.93 -15.68
C ARG A 543 -42.65 42.57 -17.08
N TRP A 544 -42.68 41.86 -18.20
CA TRP A 544 -43.69 40.93 -18.73
C TRP A 544 -43.05 39.80 -19.53
#